data_AF-A0A2R6KXN9-F1
#
_entry.id   AF-A0A2R6KXN9-F1
#
_cell.length_a   1.000
_cell.length_b   1.000
_cell.length_c   1.000
_cell.angle_alpha   90.00
_cell.angle_beta   90.00
_cell.angle_gamma   90.00
#
_symmetry.space_group_name_H-M   'P 1'
#
loop_
_entity.id
_entity.type
_entity.pdbx_description
1 polymer ?
#
loop_
_entity_poly.entity_id
_entity_poly.type
_entity_poly.pdbx_seq_one_letter_code
_entity_poly.pdbx_strand_id
1 'polypeptide(L)'
;MNRDAIAIGAGLVLWLGFVVFWFAGVVDLTQSAVLGAFVLTVVVVVVHYAEGSGWEPAEDISQEVLERRAKAVPETEFPEPMNRSIGGGGAAGAIGAGAEGELAEGEDEAEEGFDPDAISEDELEVYEIEFAKQGTTIEVANNENILEAGEEQGWDLPYACREGQCLSCSGHIEEGPAEDYIRHRQNDTLNDEEMERGYCLTCTAYPTASFTLETDESP
;
A
#
# COMPACT_ATOMS: atom_id res chain seq x y z
N MET A 1 -35.22 -81.34 42.89
CA MET A 1 -34.62 -79.99 42.84
C MET A 1 -33.25 -80.14 42.19
N ASN A 2 -33.06 -79.65 40.97
CA ASN A 2 -31.91 -79.99 40.12
C ASN A 2 -30.62 -79.35 40.63
N ARG A 3 -29.64 -80.19 41.01
CA ARG A 3 -28.28 -79.75 41.40
C ARG A 3 -27.58 -78.98 40.28
N ASP A 4 -27.95 -79.25 39.03
CA ASP A 4 -27.35 -78.62 37.85
C ASP A 4 -27.75 -77.14 37.69
N ALA A 5 -28.99 -76.78 38.06
CA ALA A 5 -29.45 -75.39 38.03
C ALA A 5 -28.73 -74.51 39.05
N ILE A 6 -28.39 -75.07 40.22
CA ILE A 6 -27.63 -74.39 41.28
C ILE A 6 -26.17 -74.21 40.86
N ALA A 7 -25.57 -75.21 40.21
CA ALA A 7 -24.20 -75.14 39.71
C ALA A 7 -24.03 -74.09 38.59
N ILE A 8 -24.98 -74.02 37.65
CA ILE A 8 -24.99 -73.01 36.58
C ILE A 8 -25.19 -71.60 37.15
N GLY A 9 -26.11 -71.44 38.11
CA GLY A 9 -26.33 -70.16 38.79
C GLY A 9 -25.11 -69.66 39.55
N ALA A 10 -24.42 -70.54 40.29
CA ALA A 10 -23.20 -70.19 41.01
C ALA A 10 -22.04 -69.84 40.04
N GLY A 11 -21.92 -70.55 38.92
CA GLY A 11 -20.94 -70.25 37.88
C GLY A 11 -21.17 -68.88 37.22
N LEU A 12 -22.43 -68.52 36.95
CA LEU A 12 -22.78 -67.21 36.39
C LEU A 12 -22.44 -66.07 37.36
N VAL A 13 -22.74 -66.23 38.65
CA VAL A 13 -22.44 -65.22 39.68
C VAL A 13 -20.93 -65.03 39.85
N LEU A 14 -20.15 -66.11 39.87
CA LEU A 14 -18.69 -66.03 39.95
C LEU A 14 -18.08 -65.42 38.68
N TRP A 15 -18.61 -65.75 37.51
CA TRP A 15 -18.17 -65.17 36.23
C TRP A 15 -18.49 -63.68 36.15
N LEU A 16 -19.71 -63.26 36.52
CA LEU A 16 -20.09 -61.85 36.59
C LEU A 16 -19.24 -61.08 37.62
N GLY A 17 -18.98 -61.67 38.78
CA GLY A 17 -18.09 -61.07 39.79
C GLY A 17 -16.66 -60.90 39.29
N PHE A 18 -16.12 -61.88 38.57
CA PHE A 18 -14.81 -61.79 37.94
C PHE A 18 -14.76 -60.71 36.85
N VAL A 19 -15.78 -60.64 35.99
CA VAL A 19 -15.89 -59.61 34.95
C VAL A 19 -15.94 -58.21 35.58
N VAL A 20 -16.79 -57.99 36.60
CA VAL A 20 -16.88 -56.69 37.29
C VAL A 20 -15.56 -56.32 37.96
N PHE A 21 -14.90 -57.24 38.66
CA PHE A 21 -13.59 -57.00 39.28
C PHE A 21 -12.50 -56.70 38.26
N TRP A 22 -12.49 -57.42 37.13
CA TRP A 22 -11.53 -57.23 36.06
C TRP A 22 -11.73 -55.86 35.37
N PHE A 23 -12.97 -55.49 35.05
CA PHE A 23 -13.27 -54.17 34.47
C PHE A 23 -12.99 -53.02 35.45
N ALA A 24 -13.28 -53.18 36.74
CA ALA A 24 -12.94 -52.18 37.76
C ALA A 24 -11.42 -51.95 37.81
N GLY A 25 -10.62 -53.02 37.89
CA GLY A 25 -9.16 -52.91 37.89
C GLY A 25 -8.57 -52.32 36.61
N VAL A 26 -9.17 -52.61 35.44
CA VAL A 26 -8.78 -52.00 34.16
C VAL A 26 -9.11 -50.50 34.16
N VAL A 27 -10.29 -50.10 34.66
CA VAL A 27 -10.68 -48.69 34.73
C VAL A 27 -9.77 -47.92 35.68
N ASP A 28 -9.48 -48.43 36.88
CA ASP A 28 -8.56 -47.80 37.84
C ASP A 28 -7.13 -47.63 37.28
N LEU A 29 -6.63 -48.65 36.55
CA LEU A 29 -5.33 -48.59 35.90
C LEU A 29 -5.29 -47.54 34.79
N THR A 30 -6.36 -47.43 33.98
CA THR A 30 -6.47 -46.42 32.93
C THR A 30 -6.60 -45.00 33.50
N GLN A 31 -7.37 -44.81 34.59
CA GLN A 31 -7.49 -43.51 35.27
C GLN A 31 -6.15 -43.06 35.87
N SER A 32 -5.42 -43.98 36.50
CA SER A 32 -4.09 -43.70 37.05
C SER A 32 -3.08 -43.36 35.95
N ALA A 33 -3.14 -44.03 34.80
CA ALA A 33 -2.29 -43.74 33.65
C ALA A 33 -2.59 -42.37 33.03
N VAL A 34 -3.87 -42.00 32.91
CA VAL A 34 -4.29 -40.69 32.39
C VAL A 34 -3.85 -39.57 33.34
N LEU A 35 -4.05 -39.74 34.65
CA LEU A 35 -3.58 -38.77 35.65
C LEU A 35 -2.05 -38.64 35.63
N GLY A 36 -1.32 -39.75 35.51
CA GLY A 36 0.14 -39.75 35.40
C GLY A 36 0.63 -39.03 34.15
N ALA A 37 0.00 -39.27 33.00
CA ALA A 37 0.32 -38.58 31.75
C ALA A 37 0.05 -37.08 31.85
N PHE A 38 -1.08 -36.68 32.43
CA PHE A 38 -1.42 -35.27 32.63
C PHE A 38 -0.40 -34.57 33.55
N VAL A 39 -0.06 -35.17 34.69
CA VAL A 39 0.95 -34.62 35.60
C VAL A 39 2.30 -34.50 34.91
N LEU A 40 2.71 -35.50 34.14
CA LEU A 40 3.97 -35.47 33.40
C LEU A 40 3.97 -34.36 32.34
N THR A 41 2.89 -34.18 31.58
CA THR A 41 2.75 -33.07 30.63
C THR A 41 2.82 -31.72 31.32
N VAL A 42 2.12 -31.55 32.44
CA VAL A 42 2.16 -30.30 33.22
C VAL A 42 3.58 -30.03 33.73
N VAL A 43 4.29 -31.03 34.24
CA VAL A 43 5.69 -30.88 34.70
C VAL A 43 6.60 -30.48 33.54
N VAL A 44 6.48 -31.14 32.37
CA VAL A 44 7.27 -30.80 31.18
C VAL A 44 7.02 -29.36 30.73
N VAL A 45 5.76 -28.93 30.68
CA VAL A 45 5.39 -27.55 30.34
C VAL A 45 5.98 -26.59 31.36
N VAL A 46 5.83 -26.85 32.67
CA VAL A 46 6.38 -25.98 33.71
C VAL A 46 7.90 -25.88 33.60
N VAL A 47 8.62 -26.98 33.37
CA VAL A 47 10.08 -26.97 33.19
C VAL A 47 10.47 -26.18 31.95
N HIS A 48 9.79 -26.41 30.82
CA HIS A 48 10.05 -25.70 29.56
C HIS A 48 9.86 -24.18 29.69
N TYR A 49 8.83 -23.75 30.42
CA TYR A 49 8.56 -22.32 30.64
C TYR A 49 9.39 -21.71 31.78
N ALA A 50 9.91 -22.51 32.72
CA ALA A 50 10.77 -22.03 33.80
C ALA A 50 12.15 -21.60 33.31
N GLU A 51 12.66 -22.19 32.23
CA GLU A 51 13.96 -21.83 31.64
C GLU A 51 13.91 -20.52 30.82
N GLY A 52 12.70 -19.98 30.57
CA GLY A 52 12.49 -18.76 29.77
C GLY A 52 12.71 -19.00 28.28
N SER A 53 12.03 -18.25 27.41
CA SER A 53 12.17 -18.40 25.95
C SER A 53 13.49 -17.87 25.37
N GLY A 54 14.41 -17.39 26.22
CA GLY A 54 15.67 -16.76 25.81
C GLY A 54 15.50 -15.52 24.92
N TRP A 55 14.27 -15.08 24.71
CA TRP A 55 13.92 -14.00 23.79
C TRP A 55 13.77 -12.72 24.60
N GLU A 56 14.70 -11.80 24.39
CA GLU A 56 14.59 -10.43 24.86
C GLU A 56 14.09 -9.57 23.70
N PRO A 57 13.11 -8.68 23.93
CA PRO A 57 12.72 -7.68 22.94
C PRO A 57 13.94 -6.86 22.52
N ALA A 58 14.04 -6.51 21.24
CA ALA A 58 15.05 -5.57 20.80
C ALA A 58 14.93 -4.27 21.61
N GLU A 59 16.07 -3.75 22.07
CA GLU A 59 16.12 -2.50 22.81
C GLU A 59 15.56 -1.34 21.97
N ASP A 60 14.93 -0.37 22.62
CA ASP A 60 14.40 0.81 21.93
C ASP A 60 15.54 1.72 21.45
N ILE A 61 15.92 1.57 20.19
CA ILE A 61 16.97 2.33 19.52
C ILE A 61 16.51 3.73 19.07
N SER A 62 15.28 4.15 19.34
CA SER A 62 14.72 5.40 18.81
C SER A 62 15.57 6.61 19.22
N GLN A 63 16.00 6.66 20.48
CA GLN A 63 16.83 7.77 20.97
C GLN A 63 18.23 7.78 20.34
N GLU A 64 18.85 6.60 20.18
CA GLU A 64 20.15 6.49 19.54
C GLU A 64 20.11 6.94 18.08
N VAL A 65 19.08 6.54 17.33
CA VAL A 65 18.91 6.93 15.92
C VAL A 65 18.67 8.43 15.79
N LEU A 66 17.85 9.01 16.67
CA LEU A 66 17.58 10.45 16.67
C LEU A 66 18.85 11.25 16.97
N GLU A 67 19.63 10.86 17.98
CA GLU A 67 20.90 11.52 18.28
C GLU A 67 21.93 11.39 17.15
N ARG A 68 22.00 10.21 16.52
CA ARG A 68 22.92 9.97 15.39
C ARG A 68 22.55 10.84 14.19
N ARG A 69 21.26 11.01 13.90
CA ARG A 69 20.77 11.91 12.84
C ARG A 69 21.03 13.37 13.19
N ALA A 70 20.75 13.79 14.43
CA ALA A 70 21.00 15.15 14.88
C ALA A 70 22.49 15.54 14.74
N LYS A 71 23.42 14.63 15.07
CA LYS A 71 24.87 14.85 14.91
C LYS A 71 25.34 14.88 13.45
N ALA A 72 24.62 14.22 12.55
CA ALA A 72 24.98 14.16 11.13
C ALA A 72 24.55 15.41 10.36
N VAL A 73 23.61 16.19 10.90
CA VAL A 73 23.18 17.46 10.31
C VAL A 73 24.08 18.58 10.86
N PRO A 74 24.85 19.29 10.02
CA PRO A 74 25.60 20.45 10.49
C PRO A 74 24.62 21.50 11.02
N GLU A 75 24.91 22.12 12.17
CA GLU A 75 24.09 23.24 12.64
C GLU A 75 24.23 24.38 11.63
N THR A 76 23.17 24.61 10.87
CA THR A 76 23.12 25.67 9.88
C THR A 76 22.99 27.00 10.60
N GLU A 77 23.80 27.97 10.22
CA GLU A 77 23.69 29.40 10.59
C GLU A 77 22.48 30.10 9.95
N PHE A 78 21.50 29.32 9.48
CA PHE A 78 20.20 29.82 9.04
C PHE A 78 19.50 30.42 10.27
N PRO A 79 19.25 31.74 10.31
CA PRO A 79 18.49 32.34 11.40
C PRO A 79 17.15 31.62 11.45
N GLU A 80 16.83 31.01 12.60
CA GLU A 80 15.57 30.29 12.76
C GLU A 80 14.45 31.19 12.23
N PRO A 81 13.78 30.83 11.12
CA PRO A 81 12.70 31.64 10.61
C PRO A 81 11.69 31.58 11.72
N MET A 82 11.47 32.74 12.36
CA MET A 82 10.54 32.93 13.47
C MET A 82 9.39 31.96 13.26
N ASN A 83 9.32 30.97 14.14
CA ASN A 83 8.38 29.87 14.08
C ASN A 83 7.06 30.39 13.49
N ARG A 84 6.61 29.81 12.36
CA ARG A 84 5.29 30.07 11.77
C ARG A 84 4.17 29.56 12.71
N SER A 85 4.40 29.54 14.03
CA SER A 85 3.35 29.64 15.01
C SER A 85 2.66 30.99 14.80
N ILE A 86 1.45 30.91 14.27
CA ILE A 86 0.40 31.93 14.36
C ILE A 86 0.59 32.79 15.63
N GLY A 87 0.86 34.09 15.42
CA GLY A 87 0.75 35.11 16.46
C GLY A 87 2.06 35.62 17.04
N GLY A 88 2.66 36.63 16.40
CA GLY A 88 3.74 37.41 17.00
C GLY A 88 4.29 38.42 16.01
N GLY A 89 3.77 39.64 16.04
CA GLY A 89 4.22 40.72 15.16
C GLY A 89 5.68 41.10 15.41
N GLY A 90 6.49 41.03 14.36
CA GLY A 90 7.87 41.52 14.33
C GLY A 90 8.29 41.72 12.89
N ALA A 91 8.72 42.94 12.56
CA ALA A 91 8.94 43.41 11.19
C ALA A 91 9.98 42.57 10.42
N ALA A 92 9.68 42.28 9.15
CA ALA A 92 10.61 41.68 8.20
C ALA A 92 11.80 42.62 7.96
N GLY A 93 12.99 42.21 8.40
CA GLY A 93 14.25 42.77 7.95
C GLY A 93 14.74 41.98 6.75
N ALA A 94 14.65 42.54 5.54
CA ALA A 94 15.29 41.97 4.37
C ALA A 94 16.81 42.04 4.53
N ILE A 95 17.50 40.91 4.39
CA ILE A 95 18.97 40.90 4.28
C ILE A 95 19.38 41.14 2.84
N GLY A 96 20.42 41.96 2.69
CA GLY A 96 20.93 42.47 1.43
C GLY A 96 21.69 41.45 0.60
N ALA A 97 21.61 41.67 -0.71
CA ALA A 97 22.35 40.98 -1.75
C ALA A 97 23.87 41.14 -1.61
N GLY A 98 24.61 40.07 -1.94
CA GLY A 98 26.03 40.16 -2.26
C GLY A 98 26.80 38.85 -2.11
N ALA A 99 26.69 37.96 -3.11
CA ALA A 99 27.75 37.03 -3.52
C ALA A 99 27.38 36.35 -4.84
N GLU A 100 27.69 37.07 -5.91
CA GLU A 100 28.14 36.64 -7.25
C GLU A 100 28.33 35.11 -7.41
N GLY A 101 27.25 34.44 -7.77
CA GLY A 101 27.30 33.25 -8.61
C GLY A 101 26.59 33.62 -9.90
N GLU A 102 27.35 33.89 -10.96
CA GLU A 102 26.81 33.82 -12.33
C GLU A 102 26.34 32.38 -12.55
N LEU A 103 25.08 32.12 -12.20
CA LEU A 103 24.33 31.12 -12.91
C LEU A 103 24.17 31.74 -14.29
N ALA A 104 24.91 31.18 -15.26
CA ALA A 104 24.56 31.35 -16.65
C ALA A 104 23.10 30.92 -16.73
N GLU A 105 22.21 31.90 -16.82
CA GLU A 105 20.90 31.74 -17.39
C GLU A 105 21.19 31.26 -18.81
N GLY A 106 21.23 29.94 -18.97
CA GLY A 106 20.82 29.36 -20.23
C GLY A 106 19.45 29.96 -20.47
N GLU A 107 19.36 30.81 -21.48
CA GLU A 107 18.11 31.10 -22.16
C GLU A 107 17.67 29.77 -22.78
N ASP A 108 17.24 28.83 -21.93
CA ASP A 108 16.37 27.77 -22.35
C ASP A 108 15.08 28.52 -22.65
N GLU A 109 14.85 28.72 -23.95
CA GLU A 109 13.61 29.21 -24.50
C GLU A 109 12.50 28.57 -23.67
N ALA A 110 11.78 29.36 -22.88
CA ALA A 110 10.60 28.88 -22.19
C ALA A 110 9.71 28.36 -23.30
N GLU A 111 9.69 27.04 -23.49
CA GLU A 111 8.66 26.41 -24.31
C GLU A 111 7.36 26.98 -23.77
N GLU A 112 6.59 27.65 -24.62
CA GLU A 112 5.29 28.18 -24.25
C GLU A 112 4.45 26.98 -23.80
N GLY A 113 4.42 26.74 -22.48
CA GLY A 113 3.73 25.61 -21.88
C GLY A 113 2.28 25.63 -22.32
N PHE A 114 1.76 24.46 -22.70
CA PHE A 114 0.37 24.32 -23.10
C PHE A 114 -0.56 24.68 -21.93
N ASP A 115 -1.31 25.77 -22.07
CA ASP A 115 -2.31 26.20 -21.09
C ASP A 115 -3.73 25.87 -21.62
N PRO A 116 -4.37 24.80 -21.13
CA PRO A 116 -5.73 24.41 -21.56
C PRO A 116 -6.78 25.44 -21.12
N ASP A 117 -6.52 26.24 -20.09
CA ASP A 117 -7.45 27.26 -19.60
C ASP A 117 -7.52 28.49 -20.54
N ALA A 118 -6.56 28.59 -21.47
CA ALA A 118 -6.52 29.64 -22.48
C ALA A 118 -7.39 29.33 -23.73
N ILE A 119 -7.90 28.10 -23.86
CA ILE A 119 -8.74 27.69 -25.00
C ILE A 119 -10.09 28.41 -24.91
N SER A 120 -10.45 29.14 -25.98
CA SER A 120 -11.70 29.90 -26.03
C SER A 120 -12.92 29.01 -26.31
N GLU A 121 -14.11 29.43 -25.90
CA GLU A 121 -15.36 28.68 -26.12
C GLU A 121 -15.64 28.39 -27.61
N ASP A 122 -15.13 29.25 -28.51
CA ASP A 122 -15.27 29.10 -29.96
C ASP A 122 -14.31 28.04 -30.55
N GLU A 123 -13.30 27.60 -29.79
CA GLU A 123 -12.26 26.62 -30.17
C GLU A 123 -12.36 25.30 -29.38
N LEU A 124 -13.39 25.16 -28.56
CA LEU A 124 -13.67 23.92 -27.84
C LEU A 124 -14.06 22.82 -28.82
N GLU A 125 -13.23 21.79 -28.88
CA GLU A 125 -13.49 20.57 -29.62
C GLU A 125 -13.65 19.43 -28.62
N VAL A 126 -14.60 18.54 -28.91
CA VAL A 126 -14.91 17.37 -28.09
C VAL A 126 -14.48 16.14 -28.85
N TYR A 127 -13.75 15.25 -28.18
CA TYR A 127 -13.24 14.02 -28.73
C TYR A 127 -13.79 12.81 -27.98
N GLU A 128 -14.01 11.70 -28.69
CA GLU A 128 -14.40 10.43 -28.10
C GLU A 128 -13.17 9.64 -27.63
N ILE A 129 -13.11 9.30 -26.35
CA ILE A 129 -12.04 8.49 -25.76
C ILE A 129 -12.63 7.18 -25.25
N GLU A 130 -12.16 6.05 -25.78
CA GLU A 130 -12.53 4.72 -25.29
C GLU A 130 -11.58 4.27 -24.18
N PHE A 131 -12.11 4.02 -22.98
CA PHE A 131 -11.33 3.46 -21.88
C PHE A 131 -11.38 1.93 -21.95
N ALA A 132 -10.31 1.31 -22.44
CA ALA A 132 -10.27 -0.12 -22.76
C ALA A 132 -10.60 -1.03 -21.56
N LYS A 133 -10.09 -0.70 -20.36
CA LYS A 133 -10.32 -1.49 -19.13
C LYS A 133 -11.75 -1.34 -18.60
N GLN A 134 -12.43 -0.23 -18.90
CA GLN A 134 -13.82 0.05 -18.51
C GLN A 134 -14.81 -0.36 -19.62
N GLY A 135 -14.35 -0.54 -20.86
CA GLY A 135 -15.16 -0.88 -22.03
C GLY A 135 -16.22 0.18 -22.35
N THR A 136 -15.93 1.44 -22.04
CA THR A 136 -16.86 2.57 -22.19
C THR A 136 -16.16 3.74 -22.87
N THR A 137 -16.86 4.38 -23.80
CA THR A 137 -16.41 5.59 -24.47
C THR A 137 -17.06 6.82 -23.83
N ILE A 138 -16.27 7.86 -23.60
CA ILE A 138 -16.74 9.15 -23.08
C ILE A 138 -16.32 10.28 -24.00
N GLU A 139 -17.10 11.35 -24.00
CA GLU A 139 -16.82 12.59 -24.69
C GLU A 139 -16.00 13.49 -23.77
N VAL A 140 -14.81 13.92 -24.19
CA VAL A 140 -13.89 14.75 -23.41
C VAL A 140 -13.49 15.96 -24.24
N ALA A 141 -13.60 17.16 -23.66
CA ALA A 141 -13.21 18.39 -24.34
C ALA A 141 -11.68 18.58 -24.36
N ASN A 142 -11.17 19.30 -25.35
CA ASN A 142 -9.74 19.61 -25.50
C ASN A 142 -9.15 20.50 -24.38
N ASN A 143 -10.00 21.08 -23.53
CA ASN A 143 -9.62 21.82 -22.32
C ASN A 143 -9.91 21.05 -21.02
N GLU A 144 -10.37 19.80 -21.12
CA GLU A 144 -10.73 18.95 -20.00
C GLU A 144 -9.67 17.87 -19.78
N ASN A 145 -9.37 17.60 -18.51
CA ASN A 145 -8.37 16.62 -18.13
C ASN A 145 -8.92 15.20 -18.26
N ILE A 146 -8.17 14.30 -18.91
CA ILE A 146 -8.63 12.93 -19.18
C ILE A 146 -8.87 12.12 -17.89
N LEU A 147 -8.01 12.29 -16.87
CA LEU A 147 -8.22 11.62 -15.58
C LEU A 147 -9.51 12.12 -14.93
N GLU A 148 -9.74 13.44 -14.90
CA GLU A 148 -10.93 14.03 -14.27
C GLU A 148 -12.21 13.59 -14.99
N ALA A 149 -12.23 13.60 -16.33
CA ALA A 149 -13.35 13.11 -17.13
C ALA A 149 -13.72 11.65 -16.81
N GLY A 150 -12.73 10.80 -16.53
CA GLY A 150 -12.96 9.43 -16.07
C GLY A 150 -13.47 9.34 -14.62
N GLU A 151 -12.95 10.18 -13.71
CA GLU A 151 -13.42 10.27 -12.32
C GLU A 151 -14.87 10.75 -12.24
N GLU A 152 -15.31 11.64 -13.15
CA GLU A 152 -16.70 12.12 -13.21
C GLU A 152 -17.70 11.02 -13.56
N GLN A 153 -17.27 9.98 -14.28
CA GLN A 153 -18.07 8.77 -14.50
C GLN A 153 -18.14 7.84 -13.26
N GLY A 154 -17.43 8.19 -12.19
CA GLY A 154 -17.32 7.41 -10.97
C GLY A 154 -16.33 6.25 -11.07
N TRP A 155 -15.36 6.31 -11.98
CA TRP A 155 -14.31 5.30 -12.11
C TRP A 155 -13.15 5.58 -11.15
N ASP A 156 -12.58 4.50 -10.61
CA ASP A 156 -11.38 4.55 -9.76
C ASP A 156 -10.15 4.36 -10.64
N LEU A 157 -9.69 5.45 -11.25
CA LEU A 157 -8.49 5.48 -12.10
C LEU A 157 -7.22 5.64 -11.25
N PRO A 158 -6.09 5.04 -11.65
CA PRO A 158 -4.86 5.14 -10.87
C PRO A 158 -4.28 6.55 -10.96
N TYR A 159 -3.88 7.13 -9.82
CA TYR A 159 -3.15 8.41 -9.75
C TYR A 159 -2.45 8.57 -8.39
N ALA A 160 -1.51 9.53 -8.30
CA ALA A 160 -0.92 9.95 -7.03
C ALA A 160 -0.66 11.47 -6.94
N CYS A 161 0.27 12.02 -7.72
CA CYS A 161 0.64 13.44 -7.60
C CYS A 161 -0.31 14.41 -8.33
N ARG A 162 -0.93 13.99 -9.44
CA ARG A 162 -1.77 14.84 -10.33
C ARG A 162 -1.03 16.03 -10.99
N GLU A 163 0.30 15.99 -10.98
CA GLU A 163 1.16 17.09 -11.46
C GLU A 163 2.15 16.63 -12.55
N GLY A 164 2.03 15.40 -13.05
CA GLY A 164 2.89 14.90 -14.13
C GLY A 164 4.30 14.43 -13.68
N GLN A 165 4.46 14.08 -12.39
CA GLN A 165 5.78 13.82 -11.75
C GLN A 165 5.97 12.41 -11.15
N CYS A 166 4.96 11.52 -11.17
CA CYS A 166 4.98 10.28 -10.37
C CYS A 166 4.66 8.97 -11.11
N LEU A 167 4.38 9.00 -12.41
CA LEU A 167 3.92 7.88 -13.26
C LEU A 167 2.66 7.12 -12.80
N SER A 168 2.09 7.40 -11.63
CA SER A 168 0.94 6.62 -11.12
C SER A 168 -0.33 6.78 -11.96
N CYS A 169 -0.42 7.84 -12.78
CA CYS A 169 -1.52 8.10 -13.70
C CYS A 169 -1.21 7.65 -15.14
N SER A 170 -0.23 6.77 -15.30
CA SER A 170 0.20 6.30 -16.62
C SER A 170 -0.88 5.50 -17.33
N GLY A 171 -0.94 5.69 -18.63
CA GLY A 171 -1.75 4.91 -19.55
C GLY A 171 -1.04 4.78 -20.89
N HIS A 172 -1.60 3.97 -21.76
CA HIS A 172 -1.06 3.65 -23.07
C HIS A 172 -2.13 3.80 -24.15
N ILE A 173 -1.77 4.49 -25.24
CA ILE A 173 -2.60 4.70 -26.42
C ILE A 173 -2.25 3.61 -27.44
N GLU A 174 -3.21 2.79 -27.85
CA GLU A 174 -2.94 1.62 -28.69
C GLU A 174 -2.64 1.98 -30.16
N GLU A 175 -3.14 3.12 -30.63
CA GLU A 175 -3.12 3.47 -32.06
C GLU A 175 -1.81 4.12 -32.55
N GLY A 176 -0.91 4.57 -31.66
CA GLY A 176 0.35 5.20 -32.08
C GLY A 176 1.01 6.09 -31.01
N PRO A 177 1.90 7.01 -31.44
CA PRO A 177 2.57 7.97 -30.57
C PRO A 177 1.56 8.80 -29.78
N ALA A 178 1.80 9.00 -28.49
CA ALA A 178 0.88 9.74 -27.62
C ALA A 178 0.72 11.19 -28.05
N GLU A 179 1.78 11.83 -28.57
CA GLU A 179 1.78 13.21 -29.05
C GLU A 179 0.78 13.49 -30.19
N ASP A 180 0.36 12.47 -30.94
CA ASP A 180 -0.63 12.61 -32.01
C ASP A 180 -2.07 12.74 -31.46
N TYR A 181 -2.30 12.29 -30.22
CA TYR A 181 -3.64 12.14 -29.65
C TYR A 181 -3.89 13.00 -28.41
N ILE A 182 -2.84 13.37 -27.68
CA ILE A 182 -2.95 14.17 -26.47
C ILE A 182 -1.86 15.25 -26.40
N ARG A 183 -2.12 16.30 -25.63
CA ARG A 183 -1.09 17.21 -25.13
C ARG A 183 -1.04 17.17 -23.61
N HIS A 184 0.18 17.15 -23.07
CA HIS A 184 0.39 17.33 -21.64
C HIS A 184 0.51 18.81 -21.28
N ARG A 185 -0.20 19.25 -20.22
CA ARG A 185 0.09 20.53 -19.55
C ARG A 185 1.47 20.48 -18.87
N GLN A 186 1.80 19.34 -18.25
CA GLN A 186 3.10 19.09 -17.60
C GLN A 186 3.50 17.63 -17.79
N ASN A 187 4.76 17.39 -18.16
CA ASN A 187 5.34 16.07 -18.27
C ASN A 187 6.83 16.10 -17.87
N ASP A 188 7.10 15.82 -16.59
CA ASP A 188 8.48 15.78 -16.06
C ASP A 188 9.06 14.37 -16.04
N THR A 189 8.25 13.36 -16.42
CA THR A 189 8.58 11.96 -16.13
C THR A 189 8.71 11.09 -17.37
N LEU A 190 7.86 11.26 -18.38
CA LEU A 190 7.97 10.50 -19.62
C LEU A 190 8.99 11.15 -20.55
N ASN A 191 9.86 10.36 -21.14
CA ASN A 191 10.74 10.81 -22.21
C ASN A 191 10.09 10.65 -23.60
N ASP A 192 10.72 11.24 -24.62
CA ASP A 192 10.21 11.21 -26.00
C ASP A 192 10.03 9.78 -26.52
N GLU A 193 10.93 8.84 -26.20
CA GLU A 193 10.80 7.43 -26.64
C GLU A 193 9.57 6.74 -26.04
N GLU A 194 9.20 7.08 -24.81
CA GLU A 194 8.01 6.55 -24.14
C GLU A 194 6.74 7.16 -24.74
N MET A 195 6.76 8.45 -25.03
CA MET A 195 5.67 9.14 -25.74
C MET A 195 5.48 8.57 -27.16
N GLU A 196 6.56 8.33 -27.90
CA GLU A 196 6.54 7.69 -29.23
C GLU A 196 5.97 6.27 -29.20
N ARG A 197 6.13 5.55 -28.07
CA ARG A 197 5.56 4.23 -27.86
C ARG A 197 4.08 4.27 -27.47
N GLY A 198 3.50 5.45 -27.26
CA GLY A 198 2.08 5.62 -26.90
C GLY A 198 1.83 5.79 -25.40
N TYR A 199 2.85 5.87 -24.56
CA TYR A 199 2.64 6.12 -23.13
C TYR A 199 2.26 7.58 -22.88
N CYS A 200 1.33 7.80 -21.95
CA CYS A 200 0.89 9.13 -21.56
C CYS A 200 0.55 9.19 -20.06
N LEU A 201 0.62 10.40 -19.49
CA LEU A 201 0.14 10.71 -18.14
C LEU A 201 -1.29 11.26 -18.19
N THR A 202 -2.28 10.45 -17.84
CA THR A 202 -3.71 10.82 -17.92
C THR A 202 -4.06 12.04 -17.07
N CYS A 203 -3.35 12.24 -15.96
CA CYS A 203 -3.59 13.33 -15.01
C CYS A 203 -3.13 14.71 -15.46
N THR A 204 -2.39 14.82 -16.55
CA THR A 204 -2.01 16.11 -17.16
C THR A 204 -2.28 16.13 -18.66
N ALA A 205 -2.93 15.09 -19.20
CA ALA A 205 -3.22 14.93 -20.62
C ALA A 205 -4.58 15.53 -20.99
N TYR A 206 -4.59 16.19 -22.14
CA TYR A 206 -5.74 16.81 -22.78
C TYR A 206 -5.86 16.27 -24.21
N PRO A 207 -7.05 15.85 -24.66
CA PRO A 207 -7.19 15.20 -25.96
C PRO A 207 -7.08 16.19 -27.11
N THR A 208 -6.48 15.74 -28.22
CA THR A 208 -6.43 16.43 -29.51
C THR A 208 -7.01 15.61 -30.66
N ALA A 209 -7.36 14.34 -30.39
CA ALA A 209 -8.01 13.43 -31.32
C ALA A 209 -8.81 12.38 -30.53
N SER A 210 -9.57 11.53 -31.24
CA SER A 210 -10.27 10.37 -30.67
C SER A 210 -9.41 9.12 -30.73
N PHE A 211 -9.37 8.34 -29.64
CA PHE A 211 -8.47 7.19 -29.47
C PHE A 211 -8.92 6.24 -28.36
N THR A 212 -8.20 5.13 -28.23
CA THR A 212 -8.39 4.08 -27.22
C THR A 212 -7.27 4.16 -26.19
N LEU A 213 -7.66 4.30 -24.92
CA LEU A 213 -6.75 4.44 -23.79
C LEU A 213 -6.81 3.20 -22.90
N GLU A 214 -5.66 2.59 -22.67
CA GLU A 214 -5.46 1.59 -21.63
C GLU A 214 -4.83 2.24 -20.38
N THR A 215 -5.60 2.37 -19.31
CA THR A 215 -5.13 2.95 -18.03
C THR A 215 -4.29 1.94 -17.24
N ASP A 216 -3.45 2.36 -16.30
CA ASP A 216 -2.60 1.46 -15.47
C ASP A 216 -1.51 0.74 -16.28
N GLU A 217 -1.01 1.38 -17.34
CA GLU A 217 0.09 0.88 -18.16
C GLU A 217 1.28 1.84 -18.02
N SER A 218 2.40 1.34 -17.50
CA SER A 218 3.61 2.12 -17.27
C SER A 218 4.74 1.67 -18.20
N PRO A 219 5.60 2.59 -18.66
CA PRO A 219 6.75 2.27 -19.51
C PRO A 219 7.81 1.36 -18.84
#